data_AF-A0A210P6W0-F1
#
_entry.id   AF-A0A210P6W0-F1
#
_cell.length_a   1.000
_cell.length_b   1.000
_cell.length_c   1.000
_cell.angle_alpha   90.00
_cell.angle_beta   90.00
_cell.angle_gamma   90.00
#
_symmetry.space_group_name_H-M   'P 1'
#
loop_
_entity.id
_entity.type
_entity.pdbx_description
1 polymer ?
#
loop_
_entity_poly.entity_id
_entity_poly.type
_entity_poly.pdbx_seq_one_letter_code
_entity_poly.pdbx_strand_id
1 'polypeptide(L)' 'MNIEQLKFKIINEGCGYTFTYKGEPCGMEPIVENGVFTFGAWSGDKNKDYTDIDELMTDKFYSGKSLMELIDTVELDFI' A
#
# COMPACT_ATOMS: atom_id res chain seq x y z
N MET A 1 2.17 11.45 7.74
CA MET A 1 3.26 11.09 6.79
C MET A 1 2.82 11.56 5.41
N ASN A 2 3.72 11.94 4.51
CA ASN A 2 3.34 12.26 3.12
C ASN A 2 3.67 11.10 2.16
N ILE A 3 3.19 11.19 0.92
CA ILE A 3 3.35 10.14 -0.08
C ILE A 3 4.82 9.86 -0.40
N GLU A 4 5.67 10.88 -0.48
CA GLU A 4 7.10 10.68 -0.77
C GLU A 4 7.82 9.95 0.37
N GLN A 5 7.48 10.27 1.62
CA GLN A 5 8.00 9.54 2.79
C GLN A 5 7.53 8.08 2.79
N LEU A 6 6.27 7.83 2.42
CA LEU A 6 5.74 6.48 2.34
C LEU A 6 6.42 5.67 1.23
N LYS A 7 6.57 6.25 0.03
CA LYS A 7 7.33 5.64 -1.07
C LYS A 7 8.75 5.29 -0.65
N PHE A 8 9.43 6.20 0.07
CA PHE A 8 10.77 5.94 0.59
C PHE A 8 10.79 4.73 1.54
N LYS A 9 9.85 4.64 2.49
CA LYS A 9 9.77 3.48 3.39
C LYS A 9 9.55 2.16 2.64
N ILE A 10 8.70 2.18 1.63
CA ILE A 10 8.38 0.97 0.86
C ILE A 10 9.58 0.54 0.00
N ILE A 11 10.15 1.47 -0.78
CA ILE A 11 11.16 1.15 -1.80
C ILE A 11 12.55 1.01 -1.19
N ASN A 12 12.93 1.90 -0.27
CA ASN A 12 14.27 1.96 0.27
C ASN A 12 14.42 1.17 1.57
N GLU A 13 13.37 1.09 2.39
CA GLU A 13 13.40 0.35 3.66
C GLU A 13 12.73 -1.02 3.56
N GLY A 14 12.01 -1.31 2.47
CA GLY A 14 11.34 -2.60 2.28
C GLY A 14 10.18 -2.81 3.25
N CYS A 15 9.57 -1.73 3.76
CA CYS A 15 8.47 -1.85 4.70
C CYS A 15 7.14 -2.17 3.99
N GLY A 16 6.35 -3.04 4.61
CA GLY A 16 4.92 -3.11 4.36
C GLY A 16 4.17 -2.11 5.23
N TYR A 17 2.87 -1.98 5.00
CA TYR A 17 1.97 -1.23 5.88
C TYR A 17 0.62 -1.91 6.00
N THR A 18 -0.06 -1.65 7.11
CA THR A 18 -1.44 -2.05 7.35
C THR A 18 -2.25 -0.87 7.90
N PHE A 19 -3.56 -0.89 7.67
CA PHE A 19 -4.50 0.07 8.24
C PHE A 19 -5.92 -0.49 8.17
N THR A 20 -6.88 0.17 8.82
CA THR A 20 -8.30 -0.17 8.70
C THR A 20 -9.05 0.95 7.97
N TYR A 21 -9.85 0.59 6.97
CA TYR A 21 -10.71 1.55 6.28
C TYR A 21 -12.10 0.97 6.06
N LYS A 22 -13.13 1.71 6.50
CA LYS A 22 -14.54 1.28 6.50
C LYS A 22 -14.79 -0.09 7.18
N GLY A 23 -13.99 -0.42 8.18
CA GLY A 23 -14.08 -1.69 8.91
C GLY A 23 -13.36 -2.87 8.24
N GLU A 24 -12.76 -2.66 7.07
CA GLU A 24 -11.99 -3.68 6.36
C GLU A 24 -10.48 -3.54 6.66
N PRO A 25 -9.77 -4.64 6.95
CA PRO A 25 -8.31 -4.62 7.04
C PRO A 25 -7.73 -4.37 5.64
N CYS A 26 -6.80 -3.43 5.57
CA CYS A 26 -6.13 -3.01 4.35
C CYS A 26 -4.62 -3.03 4.55
N GLY A 27 -3.87 -3.15 3.46
CA GLY A 27 -2.41 -3.04 3.55
C GLY A 27 -1.70 -3.30 2.23
N MET A 28 -0.38 -3.38 2.33
CA MET A 28 0.52 -3.77 1.28
C MET A 28 1.80 -4.34 1.88
N GLU A 29 2.35 -5.37 1.25
CA GLU A 29 3.70 -5.86 1.52
C GLU A 29 4.54 -5.90 0.24
N PRO A 30 5.84 -5.57 0.31
CA PRO A 30 6.75 -5.76 -0.80
C PRO A 30 7.00 -7.26 -1.01
N ILE A 31 6.96 -7.67 -2.27
CA ILE A 31 7.18 -9.06 -2.68
C ILE A 31 8.45 -9.09 -3.53
N VAL A 32 9.36 -10.02 -3.22
CA VAL A 32 10.56 -10.27 -4.03
C VAL A 32 10.55 -11.71 -4.51
N GLU A 33 10.23 -11.89 -5.79
CA GLU A 33 10.23 -13.20 -6.43
C GLU A 33 11.14 -13.19 -7.66
N ASN A 34 12.08 -14.13 -7.71
CA ASN A 34 13.04 -14.26 -8.81
C ASN A 34 13.81 -12.96 -9.13
N GLY A 35 14.06 -12.13 -8.12
CA GLY A 35 14.74 -10.83 -8.27
C GLY A 35 13.87 -9.70 -8.80
N VAL A 36 12.55 -9.93 -8.94
CA VAL A 36 11.57 -8.90 -9.30
C VAL A 36 10.90 -8.40 -8.02
N PHE A 37 10.92 -7.07 -7.83
CA PHE A 37 10.29 -6.39 -6.70
C PHE A 37 8.90 -5.89 -7.10
N THR A 38 7.86 -6.35 -6.43
CA THR A 38 6.45 -6.00 -6.65
C THR A 38 5.76 -5.66 -5.32
N PHE A 39 4.49 -5.24 -5.39
CA PHE A 39 3.71 -4.81 -4.23
C PHE A 39 2.41 -5.60 -4.17
N GLY A 40 2.24 -6.46 -3.17
CA GLY A 40 0.99 -7.18 -2.94
C GLY A 40 0.11 -6.40 -1.98
N ALA A 41 -1.01 -5.85 -2.46
CA ALA A 41 -1.94 -5.08 -1.64
C ALA A 41 -3.25 -5.82 -1.38
N TRP A 42 -3.86 -5.57 -0.22
CA TRP A 42 -5.15 -6.14 0.14
C TRP A 42 -6.14 -5.09 0.68
N SER A 43 -7.43 -5.34 0.49
CA SER A 43 -8.56 -4.56 1.02
C SER A 43 -9.71 -5.51 1.32
N GLY A 44 -9.83 -5.95 2.57
CA GLY A 44 -10.77 -7.01 2.95
C GLY A 44 -10.38 -8.34 2.32
N ASP A 45 -11.27 -8.92 1.51
CA ASP A 45 -11.07 -10.18 0.79
C ASP A 45 -10.39 -10.02 -0.59
N LYS A 46 -10.13 -8.79 -1.02
CA LYS A 46 -9.54 -8.48 -2.33
C LYS A 46 -8.04 -8.35 -2.23
N ASN A 47 -7.34 -8.88 -3.23
CA ASN A 47 -5.90 -8.72 -3.41
C ASN A 47 -5.61 -8.18 -4.80
N LYS A 48 -4.54 -7.39 -4.92
CA LYS A 48 -4.02 -6.92 -6.20
C LYS A 48 -2.50 -6.71 -6.10
N ASP A 49 -1.79 -7.18 -7.11
CA ASP A 49 -0.36 -6.95 -7.24
C ASP A 49 -0.08 -5.75 -8.14
N TYR A 50 0.94 -4.98 -7.78
CA TYR A 50 1.43 -3.85 -8.56
C TYR A 50 2.92 -4.03 -8.86
N THR A 51 3.33 -3.60 -10.04
CA THR A 51 4.74 -3.51 -10.44
C THR A 51 5.27 -2.08 -10.42
N ASP A 52 4.39 -1.12 -10.21
CA ASP A 52 4.66 0.31 -10.26
C ASP A 52 4.13 0.99 -8.98
N ILE A 53 4.98 1.76 -8.32
CA ILE A 53 4.64 2.40 -7.06
C ILE A 53 3.63 3.53 -7.24
N ASP A 54 3.64 4.24 -8.37
CA ASP A 54 2.68 5.31 -8.63
C ASP A 54 1.29 4.73 -8.91
N GLU A 55 1.20 3.57 -9.57
CA GLU A 55 -0.05 2.84 -9.70
C GLU A 55 -0.61 2.44 -8.32
N LEU A 56 0.22 1.85 -7.44
CA LEU A 56 -0.19 1.49 -6.06
C LEU A 56 -0.75 2.71 -5.30
N MET A 57 -0.11 3.88 -5.44
CA MET A 57 -0.50 5.09 -4.73
C MET A 57 -1.81 5.68 -5.24
N THR A 58 -2.06 5.59 -6.54
CA THR A 58 -3.15 6.30 -7.24
C THR A 58 -4.38 5.44 -7.54
N ASP A 59 -4.25 4.11 -7.56
CA ASP A 59 -5.38 3.21 -7.80
C ASP A 59 -6.41 3.29 -6.66
N LYS A 60 -7.69 3.32 -7.01
CA LYS A 60 -8.83 3.43 -6.08
C LYS A 60 -9.21 2.07 -5.47
N PHE A 61 -8.20 1.29 -5.12
CA PHE A 61 -8.33 -0.09 -4.68
C PHE A 61 -9.00 -0.22 -3.30
N TYR A 62 -8.70 0.70 -2.38
CA TYR A 62 -9.17 0.65 -1.00
C TYR A 62 -10.60 1.17 -0.88
N SER A 63 -11.59 0.30 -1.11
CA SER A 63 -13.03 0.63 -1.07
C SER A 63 -13.40 1.89 -1.90
N GLY A 64 -12.79 2.01 -3.09
CA GLY A 64 -13.01 3.12 -4.03
C GLY A 64 -12.17 4.36 -3.77
N LYS A 65 -11.18 4.29 -2.87
CA LYS A 65 -10.23 5.36 -2.57
C LYS A 65 -8.80 4.90 -2.80
N SER A 66 -7.95 5.84 -3.23
CA SER A 66 -6.52 5.59 -3.36
C SER A 66 -5.77 5.89 -2.07
N LEU A 67 -4.53 5.40 -1.97
CA LEU A 67 -3.69 5.71 -0.81
C LEU A 67 -3.38 7.21 -0.74
N MET A 68 -3.23 7.89 -1.88
CA MET A 68 -3.11 9.35 -1.93
C MET A 68 -4.32 10.08 -1.33
N GLU A 69 -5.54 9.55 -1.50
CA GLU A 69 -6.74 10.12 -0.90
C GLU A 69 -6.86 9.80 0.59
N LEU A 70 -6.21 8.74 1.07
CA LEU A 70 -6.38 8.22 2.42
C LEU A 70 -5.26 8.60 3.40
N ILE A 71 -4.06 8.92 2.92
CA ILE A 71 -2.84 9.03 3.75
C ILE A 71 -2.93 10.04 4.91
N ASP A 72 -3.76 11.08 4.77
CA ASP A 72 -3.98 12.08 5.82
C ASP A 72 -5.14 11.72 6.76
N THR A 73 -5.85 10.62 6.49
CA THR A 73 -7.07 10.20 7.20
C THR A 73 -6.93 8.88 7.94
N VAL A 74 -6.04 8.01 7.48
CA VAL A 74 -5.78 6.70 8.09
C VAL A 74 -4.45 6.71 8.83
N GLU A 75 -4.39 5.97 9.92
CA GLU A 75 -3.13 5.66 10.60
C GLU A 75 -2.53 4.41 9.95
N LEU A 76 -1.26 4.50 9.55
CA LEU A 76 -0.53 3.40 8.93
C LEU A 76 0.37 2.75 9.99
N ASP A 77 0.20 1.45 10.17
CA ASP A 77 1.10 0.60 10.95
C ASP A 77 2.09 -0.09 10.01
N PHE A 78 3.38 0.19 10.17
CA PHE A 78 4.44 -0.41 9.35
C PHE A 78 4.79 -1.82 9.84
N ILE A 79 4.98 -2.74 8.90
CA ILE A 79 5.36 -4.14 9.13
C ILE A 79 6.63 -4.51 8.37
#